data_AF-A0A397NK74-F1
#
_entry.id   AF-A0A397NK74-F1
#
_cell.length_a   1.000
_cell.length_b   1.000
_cell.length_c   1.000
_cell.angle_alpha   90.00
_cell.angle_beta   90.00
_cell.angle_gamma   90.00
#
_symmetry.space_group_name_H-M   'P 1'
#
loop_
_entity.id
_entity.type
_entity.pdbx_description
1 polymer ?
#
loop_
_entity_poly.entity_id
_entity_poly.type
_entity_poly.pdbx_seq_one_letter_code
_entity_poly.pdbx_strand_id
1 'polypeptide(L)'
;MIAIGFGPSLARSGAPRAGFDFTTGALPAGASLARASIGSRFDASGVLRIESSNVARFDHDPASSILRGLLIEPEQTNEVLMSEDIGDASWTKLQSPEISRNVADAPTGVPTGDTLRDTNIGQYSGVSQTFATIAARTVSLFVRKDTSGRAIRFTVLRGGPPLSDLALDTATGDVKLSGPGSVSGAAHDCGAFWRLVLVNNTAYDSLVIFPAAGASASWTYSAGATGSAVIWGVQAERGAHASSYIPTDTMTATRAADVLTLDWGRFAVPDGPLPLRYLFDDGSSQDGMATVTGGLATVPTTLARPWLRRVERR
;
A
#
# COMPACT_ATOMS: atom_id res chain seq x y z
N MET A 1 -3.78 -53.38 39.15
CA MET A 1 -4.82 -52.56 38.48
C MET A 1 -4.70 -51.15 39.01
N ILE A 2 -4.06 -50.25 38.28
CA ILE A 2 -3.95 -48.84 38.63
C ILE A 2 -4.85 -48.09 37.64
N ALA A 3 -5.96 -47.55 38.13
CA ALA A 3 -6.86 -46.72 37.34
C ALA A 3 -6.31 -45.28 37.35
N ILE A 4 -5.86 -44.80 36.19
CA ILE A 4 -5.48 -43.40 35.96
C ILE A 4 -6.74 -42.68 35.47
N GLY A 5 -7.33 -41.84 36.33
CA GLY A 5 -8.44 -40.97 35.97
C GLY A 5 -7.94 -39.73 35.22
N PHE A 6 -8.31 -39.60 33.95
CA PHE A 6 -8.19 -38.35 33.20
C PHE A 6 -9.41 -37.48 33.51
N GLY A 7 -9.22 -36.44 34.33
CA GLY A 7 -10.18 -35.35 34.44
C GLY A 7 -10.05 -34.43 33.22
N PRO A 8 -11.16 -33.98 32.60
CA PRO A 8 -11.09 -33.01 31.52
C PRO A 8 -10.58 -31.67 32.07
N SER A 9 -9.49 -31.17 31.50
CA SER A 9 -9.03 -29.81 31.75
C SER A 9 -10.07 -28.84 31.19
N LEU A 10 -10.76 -28.13 32.09
CA LEU A 10 -11.51 -26.94 31.71
C LEU A 10 -10.49 -25.89 31.25
N ALA A 11 -10.36 -25.72 29.93
CA ALA A 11 -9.69 -24.57 29.36
C ALA A 11 -10.39 -23.32 29.91
N ARG A 12 -9.69 -22.59 30.78
CA ARG A 12 -10.15 -21.32 31.34
C ARG A 12 -10.20 -20.32 30.18
N SER A 13 -11.33 -20.21 29.49
CA SER A 13 -11.58 -19.09 28.58
C SER A 13 -11.54 -17.82 29.42
N GLY A 14 -10.46 -17.04 29.30
CA GLY A 14 -10.37 -15.74 29.95
C GLY A 14 -11.57 -14.89 29.57
N ALA A 15 -12.14 -14.16 30.54
CA ALA A 15 -13.19 -13.19 30.26
C ALA A 15 -12.74 -12.25 29.11
N PRO A 16 -13.65 -11.86 28.21
CA PRO A 16 -13.29 -10.99 27.09
C PRO A 16 -12.68 -9.69 27.63
N ARG A 17 -11.47 -9.37 27.18
CA ARG A 17 -10.78 -8.12 27.52
C ARG A 17 -11.61 -6.94 26.99
N ALA A 18 -11.76 -5.90 27.81
CA ALA A 18 -12.39 -4.64 27.40
C ALA A 18 -11.64 -4.08 26.17
N GLY A 19 -12.40 -3.68 25.14
CA GLY A 19 -11.80 -3.26 23.88
C GLY A 19 -12.81 -3.01 22.76
N PHE A 20 -12.26 -2.62 21.61
CA PHE A 20 -12.99 -2.24 20.40
C PHE A 20 -12.65 -3.21 19.28
N ASP A 21 -13.69 -3.73 18.63
CA ASP A 21 -13.59 -4.69 17.53
C ASP A 21 -13.96 -4.02 16.21
N PHE A 22 -13.05 -4.10 15.23
CA PHE A 22 -13.17 -3.51 13.89
C PHE A 22 -13.37 -4.60 12.81
N THR A 23 -13.63 -5.84 13.21
CA THR A 23 -13.80 -6.97 12.28
C THR A 23 -15.20 -7.10 11.68
N THR A 24 -16.12 -6.21 12.04
CA THR A 24 -17.50 -6.19 11.51
C THR A 24 -17.68 -5.26 10.31
N GLY A 25 -16.66 -4.46 9.96
CA GLY A 25 -16.74 -3.50 8.86
C GLY A 25 -17.46 -2.18 9.21
N ALA A 26 -17.71 -1.93 10.50
CA ALA A 26 -18.31 -0.69 10.99
C ALA A 26 -17.60 -0.22 12.27
N LEU A 27 -17.65 1.09 12.54
CA LEU A 27 -17.08 1.63 13.78
C LEU A 27 -17.89 1.07 14.97
N PRO A 28 -17.24 0.40 15.95
CA PRO A 28 -17.91 -0.06 17.15
C PRO A 28 -18.40 1.13 17.99
N ALA A 29 -19.38 0.88 18.86
CA ALA A 29 -19.90 1.90 19.74
C ALA A 29 -18.77 2.56 20.57
N GLY A 30 -18.66 3.89 20.47
CA GLY A 30 -17.63 4.66 21.14
C GLY A 30 -16.29 4.79 20.42
N ALA A 31 -16.21 4.32 19.18
CA ALA A 31 -15.15 4.71 18.26
C ALA A 31 -15.64 5.85 17.35
N SER A 32 -14.77 6.82 17.10
CA SER A 32 -14.98 7.86 16.09
C SER A 32 -13.69 8.08 15.30
N LEU A 33 -13.81 8.35 14.00
CA LEU A 33 -12.68 8.66 13.13
C LEU A 33 -12.84 10.07 12.56
N ALA A 34 -11.75 10.84 12.58
CA ALA A 34 -11.63 12.07 11.79
C ALA A 34 -10.45 11.96 10.82
N ARG A 35 -10.62 12.51 9.62
CA ARG A 35 -9.57 12.69 8.61
C ARG A 35 -9.92 13.88 7.74
N ALA A 36 -9.09 14.93 7.76
CA ALA A 36 -9.33 16.20 7.06
C ALA A 36 -9.00 16.17 5.56
N SER A 37 -9.18 15.03 4.89
CA SER A 37 -8.91 14.84 3.46
C SER A 37 -9.68 13.62 2.94
N ILE A 38 -9.74 13.47 1.61
CA ILE A 38 -10.08 12.19 1.00
C ILE A 38 -9.07 11.10 1.42
N GLY A 39 -9.42 9.83 1.24
CA GLY A 39 -8.48 8.71 1.39
C GLY A 39 -9.01 7.48 0.65
N SER A 40 -8.12 6.58 0.23
CA SER A 40 -8.55 5.40 -0.55
C SER A 40 -8.56 4.11 0.26
N ARG A 41 -9.33 3.13 -0.22
CA ARG A 41 -9.38 1.74 0.26
C ARG A 41 -9.91 0.83 -0.86
N PHE A 42 -9.66 -0.46 -0.77
CA PHE A 42 -10.38 -1.46 -1.52
C PHE A 42 -11.70 -1.83 -0.81
N ASP A 43 -12.76 -1.97 -1.60
CA ASP A 43 -14.04 -2.49 -1.12
C ASP A 43 -14.10 -4.02 -1.20
N ALA A 44 -15.21 -4.60 -0.73
CA ALA A 44 -15.43 -6.04 -0.73
C ALA A 44 -15.48 -6.67 -2.14
N SER A 45 -15.57 -5.86 -3.20
CA SER A 45 -15.48 -6.32 -4.60
C SER A 45 -14.06 -6.23 -5.17
N GLY A 46 -13.07 -5.87 -4.34
CA GLY A 46 -11.68 -5.71 -4.76
C GLY A 46 -11.43 -4.46 -5.59
N VAL A 47 -12.35 -3.49 -5.57
CA VAL A 47 -12.25 -2.26 -6.34
C VAL A 47 -11.79 -1.11 -5.45
N LEU A 48 -10.83 -0.33 -5.93
CA LEU A 48 -10.31 0.83 -5.22
C LEU A 48 -11.37 1.95 -5.21
N ARG A 49 -11.67 2.46 -4.02
CA ARG A 49 -12.60 3.56 -3.77
C ARG A 49 -11.88 4.73 -3.14
N ILE A 50 -12.28 5.94 -3.56
CA ILE A 50 -11.91 7.18 -2.89
C ILE A 50 -13.05 7.55 -1.95
N GLU A 51 -12.75 7.60 -0.66
CA GLU A 51 -13.68 7.97 0.39
C GLU A 51 -13.52 9.46 0.73
N SER A 52 -14.64 10.12 1.01
CA SER A 52 -14.65 11.52 1.44
C SER A 52 -14.00 11.71 2.82
N SER A 53 -13.84 12.98 3.23
CA SER A 53 -13.31 13.32 4.55
C SER A 53 -14.16 12.72 5.67
N ASN A 54 -13.50 12.37 6.77
CA ASN A 54 -14.10 11.74 7.97
C ASN A 54 -14.81 10.38 7.75
N VAL A 55 -14.79 9.82 6.54
CA VAL A 55 -15.29 8.45 6.31
C VAL A 55 -14.26 7.43 6.78
N ALA A 56 -14.72 6.52 7.65
CA ALA A 56 -13.94 5.39 8.13
C ALA A 56 -13.67 4.37 7.01
N ARG A 57 -12.42 3.94 6.91
CA ARG A 57 -11.95 3.11 5.81
C ARG A 57 -11.79 1.66 6.27
N PHE A 58 -12.84 0.86 6.10
CA PHE A 58 -12.79 -0.58 6.31
C PHE A 58 -12.28 -1.27 5.03
N ASP A 59 -10.99 -1.57 5.05
CA ASP A 59 -10.26 -2.00 3.87
C ASP A 59 -10.31 -3.51 3.70
N HIS A 60 -10.40 -3.95 2.44
CA HIS A 60 -10.46 -5.36 2.09
C HIS A 60 -9.19 -5.75 1.36
N ASP A 61 -8.80 -7.01 1.50
CA ASP A 61 -7.80 -7.60 0.63
C ASP A 61 -8.39 -7.71 -0.80
N PRO A 62 -7.87 -6.99 -1.80
CA PRO A 62 -8.43 -7.00 -3.15
C PRO A 62 -8.36 -8.36 -3.86
N ALA A 63 -7.48 -9.28 -3.45
CA ALA A 63 -7.33 -10.59 -4.08
C ALA A 63 -8.27 -11.64 -3.45
N SER A 64 -8.46 -11.59 -2.13
CA SER A 64 -9.25 -12.57 -1.37
C SER A 64 -10.60 -12.04 -0.87
N SER A 65 -10.86 -10.74 -1.04
CA SER A 65 -12.05 -10.02 -0.54
C SER A 65 -12.24 -10.07 0.99
N ILE A 66 -11.22 -10.50 1.74
CA ILE A 66 -11.28 -10.59 3.21
C ILE A 66 -11.17 -9.19 3.80
N LEU A 67 -12.08 -8.83 4.71
CA LEU A 67 -11.98 -7.61 5.51
C LEU A 67 -10.72 -7.64 6.37
N ARG A 68 -9.82 -6.67 6.19
CA ARG A 68 -8.57 -6.55 6.96
C ARG A 68 -8.77 -5.81 8.28
N GLY A 69 -9.76 -4.92 8.35
CA GLY A 69 -10.09 -4.12 9.55
C GLY A 69 -10.21 -2.64 9.22
N LEU A 70 -10.10 -1.79 10.25
CA LEU A 70 -10.07 -0.35 10.08
C LEU A 70 -8.67 0.10 9.69
N LEU A 71 -8.55 0.76 8.54
CA LEU A 71 -7.30 1.33 8.06
C LEU A 71 -6.98 2.62 8.83
N ILE A 72 -5.82 2.63 9.50
CA ILE A 72 -5.27 3.75 10.27
C ILE A 72 -3.89 4.10 9.73
N GLU A 73 -3.76 5.30 9.20
CA GLU A 73 -2.52 5.72 8.55
C GLU A 73 -2.06 7.11 9.00
N PRO A 74 -0.75 7.36 9.02
CA PRO A 74 -0.21 8.70 9.25
C PRO A 74 -0.55 9.63 8.08
N GLU A 75 -0.26 10.91 8.25
CA GLU A 75 -0.27 11.86 7.13
C GLU A 75 0.78 11.44 6.10
N GLN A 76 0.41 11.46 4.83
CA GLN A 76 1.32 11.18 3.73
C GLN A 76 1.01 12.08 2.54
N THR A 77 2.04 12.37 1.75
CA THR A 77 1.93 13.19 0.54
C THR A 77 2.43 12.39 -0.65
N ASN A 78 1.64 12.34 -1.71
CA ASN A 78 2.11 11.84 -2.99
C ASN A 78 2.80 12.98 -3.74
N GLU A 79 4.11 12.85 -3.92
CA GLU A 79 4.94 13.84 -4.62
C GLU A 79 4.95 13.66 -6.15
N VAL A 80 4.27 12.63 -6.68
CA VAL A 80 4.10 12.42 -8.13
C VAL A 80 2.95 13.29 -8.64
N LEU A 81 3.17 14.01 -9.73
CA LEU A 81 2.13 14.74 -10.46
C LEU A 81 1.51 13.84 -11.53
N MET A 82 0.22 14.05 -11.81
CA MET A 82 -0.55 13.29 -12.79
C MET A 82 -0.38 11.78 -12.57
N SER A 83 -0.65 11.33 -11.34
CA SER A 83 -0.37 9.95 -10.91
C SER A 83 -1.18 8.88 -11.65
N GLU A 84 -2.24 9.28 -12.34
CA GLU A 84 -3.07 8.41 -13.18
C GLU A 84 -2.79 8.58 -14.69
N ASP A 85 -1.93 9.52 -15.08
CA ASP A 85 -1.71 9.89 -16.48
C ASP A 85 -0.22 10.11 -16.78
N ILE A 86 0.46 9.01 -17.13
CA ILE A 86 1.89 9.01 -17.45
C ILE A 86 2.19 9.59 -18.85
N GLY A 87 1.15 9.87 -19.63
CA GLY A 87 1.25 10.57 -20.91
C GLY A 87 1.39 12.09 -20.76
N ASP A 88 0.99 12.66 -19.62
CA ASP A 88 1.02 14.11 -19.38
C ASP A 88 2.42 14.75 -19.50
N ALA A 89 2.49 16.02 -19.85
CA ALA A 89 3.74 16.78 -20.05
C ALA A 89 4.66 16.83 -18.81
N SER A 90 4.13 16.64 -17.61
CA SER A 90 4.91 16.51 -16.36
C SER A 90 5.81 15.27 -16.32
N TRP A 91 5.51 14.25 -17.13
CA TRP A 91 6.35 13.06 -17.28
C TRP A 91 7.36 13.23 -18.41
N THR A 92 8.64 12.97 -18.11
CA THR A 92 9.69 12.91 -19.13
C THR A 92 9.62 11.59 -19.87
N LYS A 93 9.64 11.65 -21.20
CA LYS A 93 9.60 10.47 -22.08
C LYS A 93 11.02 10.07 -22.44
N LEU A 94 11.39 8.83 -22.14
CA LEU A 94 12.72 8.29 -22.38
C LEU A 94 12.69 7.44 -23.66
N GLN A 95 13.49 7.82 -24.65
CA GLN A 95 13.65 7.05 -25.90
C GLN A 95 12.35 6.82 -26.69
N SER A 96 11.43 7.79 -26.65
CA SER A 96 10.18 7.83 -27.43
C SER A 96 9.25 6.62 -27.23
N PRO A 97 8.75 6.37 -26.01
CA PRO A 97 7.77 5.32 -25.77
C PRO A 97 6.44 5.66 -26.46
N GLU A 98 5.68 4.63 -26.81
CA GLU A 98 4.27 4.79 -27.20
C GLU A 98 3.41 4.79 -25.92
N ILE A 99 2.52 5.77 -25.76
CA ILE A 99 1.62 5.87 -24.61
C ILE A 99 0.18 6.01 -25.11
N SER A 100 -0.68 5.06 -24.75
CA SER A 100 -2.13 5.16 -24.95
C SER A 100 -2.79 5.51 -23.62
N ARG A 101 -3.34 6.72 -23.51
CA ARG A 101 -3.84 7.28 -22.26
C ARG A 101 -5.28 6.85 -21.98
N ASN A 102 -5.61 6.51 -20.73
CA ASN A 102 -6.97 6.22 -20.26
C ASN A 102 -7.72 5.17 -21.11
N VAL A 103 -7.05 4.06 -21.44
CA VAL A 103 -7.60 3.02 -22.34
C VAL A 103 -7.89 1.69 -21.66
N ALA A 104 -7.29 1.44 -20.51
CA ALA A 104 -7.44 0.18 -19.78
C ALA A 104 -8.12 0.42 -18.44
N ASP A 105 -8.92 -0.54 -17.98
CA ASP A 105 -9.45 -0.51 -16.63
C ASP A 105 -8.29 -0.35 -15.64
N ALA A 106 -8.50 0.51 -14.64
CA ALA A 106 -7.61 0.72 -13.50
C ALA A 106 -8.16 -0.06 -12.28
N PRO A 107 -7.44 -0.09 -11.13
CA PRO A 107 -7.95 -0.70 -9.90
C PRO A 107 -9.30 -0.13 -9.40
N THR A 108 -9.69 1.05 -9.89
CA THR A 108 -10.99 1.69 -9.65
C THR A 108 -12.14 1.06 -10.44
N GLY A 109 -11.84 0.17 -11.40
CA GLY A 109 -12.82 -0.48 -12.28
C GLY A 109 -13.32 0.40 -13.43
N VAL A 110 -12.66 1.54 -13.68
CA VAL A 110 -12.95 2.44 -14.79
C VAL A 110 -11.73 2.60 -15.70
N PRO A 111 -11.89 2.94 -16.99
CA PRO A 111 -10.80 3.01 -17.94
C PRO A 111 -9.96 4.29 -17.77
N THR A 112 -9.15 4.35 -16.72
CA THR A 112 -8.18 5.42 -16.46
C THR A 112 -6.73 4.94 -16.48
N GLY A 113 -6.49 3.66 -16.77
CA GLY A 113 -5.16 3.09 -16.89
C GLY A 113 -4.51 3.42 -18.23
N ASP A 114 -3.22 3.78 -18.16
CA ASP A 114 -2.40 4.08 -19.32
C ASP A 114 -1.64 2.84 -19.78
N THR A 115 -1.59 2.60 -21.09
CA THR A 115 -0.70 1.58 -21.67
C THR A 115 0.61 2.23 -22.10
N LEU A 116 1.71 1.87 -21.44
CA LEU A 116 3.07 2.25 -21.80
C LEU A 116 3.70 1.13 -22.63
N ARG A 117 4.28 1.47 -23.79
CA ARG A 117 4.90 0.51 -24.68
C ARG A 117 6.30 0.93 -25.09
N ASP A 118 7.23 -0.01 -24.96
CA ASP A 118 8.60 0.08 -25.45
C ASP A 118 8.70 -0.63 -26.79
N THR A 119 9.09 0.11 -27.82
CA THR A 119 9.35 -0.38 -29.18
C THR A 119 10.83 -0.26 -29.56
N ASN A 120 11.69 0.20 -28.66
CA ASN A 120 13.09 0.41 -28.89
C ASN A 120 13.87 -0.91 -28.74
N ILE A 121 14.79 -1.18 -29.67
CA ILE A 121 15.54 -2.44 -29.73
C ILE A 121 17.03 -2.28 -29.34
N GLY A 122 17.45 -1.09 -28.92
CA GLY A 122 18.83 -0.81 -28.50
C GLY A 122 18.96 -0.05 -27.18
N GLN A 123 17.87 0.47 -26.63
CA GLN A 123 17.80 1.23 -25.39
C GLN A 123 16.47 0.95 -24.69
N TYR A 124 16.45 1.00 -23.36
CA TYR A 124 15.20 0.97 -22.62
C TYR A 124 14.39 2.25 -22.85
N SER A 125 13.12 2.10 -23.19
CA SER A 125 12.16 3.20 -23.31
C SER A 125 11.16 3.18 -22.16
N GLY A 126 10.75 4.37 -21.71
CA GLY A 126 9.87 4.48 -20.56
C GLY A 126 9.56 5.91 -20.19
N VAL A 127 9.10 6.12 -18.97
CA VAL A 127 8.75 7.44 -18.44
C VAL A 127 9.44 7.69 -17.11
N SER A 128 9.75 8.94 -16.82
CA SER A 128 10.32 9.34 -15.54
C SER A 128 9.70 10.64 -15.01
N GLN A 129 9.76 10.80 -13.70
CA GLN A 129 9.45 12.06 -13.04
C GLN A 129 10.44 12.29 -11.89
N THR A 130 10.78 13.56 -11.69
CA THR A 130 11.68 14.00 -10.62
C THR A 130 10.90 14.70 -9.52
N PHE A 131 11.43 14.66 -8.31
CA PHE A 131 10.89 15.26 -7.10
C PHE A 131 12.04 15.72 -6.19
N ALA A 132 11.74 16.26 -5.01
CA ALA A 132 12.80 16.73 -4.11
C ALA A 132 13.69 15.57 -3.60
N THR A 133 15.01 15.77 -3.58
CA THR A 133 15.95 14.79 -3.03
C THR A 133 15.72 14.60 -1.54
N ILE A 134 15.38 13.39 -1.11
CA ILE A 134 15.21 13.03 0.31
C ILE A 134 15.74 11.63 0.58
N ALA A 135 16.24 11.41 1.80
CA ALA A 135 16.48 10.08 2.33
C ALA A 135 15.15 9.41 2.72
N ALA A 136 15.09 8.09 2.55
CA ALA A 136 13.92 7.26 2.86
C ALA A 136 12.66 7.69 2.10
N ARG A 137 12.42 7.03 0.97
CA ARG A 137 11.22 7.21 0.17
C ARG A 137 10.71 5.87 -0.32
N THR A 138 9.40 5.75 -0.34
CA THR A 138 8.68 4.64 -0.92
C THR A 138 8.02 5.08 -2.21
N VAL A 139 8.27 4.36 -3.30
CA VAL A 139 7.55 4.54 -4.56
C VAL A 139 6.68 3.32 -4.85
N SER A 140 5.48 3.55 -5.34
CA SER A 140 4.55 2.48 -5.69
C SER A 140 3.75 2.79 -6.95
N LEU A 141 3.28 1.75 -7.63
CA LEU A 141 2.33 1.87 -8.73
C LEU A 141 1.55 0.56 -8.91
N PHE A 142 0.44 0.63 -9.61
CA PHE A 142 -0.33 -0.52 -10.04
C PHE A 142 0.07 -0.92 -11.45
N VAL A 143 0.36 -2.21 -11.64
CA VAL A 143 0.61 -2.82 -12.94
C VAL A 143 -0.45 -3.87 -13.19
N ARG A 144 -1.14 -3.82 -14.32
CA ARG A 144 -2.13 -4.85 -14.65
C ARG A 144 -1.43 -6.19 -14.89
N LYS A 145 -2.01 -7.27 -14.38
CA LYS A 145 -1.55 -8.63 -14.70
C LYS A 145 -1.70 -8.88 -16.19
N ASP A 146 -0.73 -9.56 -16.79
CA ASP A 146 -0.79 -9.96 -18.19
C ASP A 146 -0.48 -11.45 -18.35
N THR A 147 -0.68 -11.93 -19.58
CA THR A 147 -0.36 -13.31 -19.98
C THR A 147 0.70 -13.34 -21.08
N SER A 148 1.45 -12.25 -21.23
CA SER A 148 2.49 -12.11 -22.23
C SER A 148 3.59 -13.16 -22.03
N GLY A 149 4.36 -13.42 -23.08
CA GLY A 149 5.54 -14.28 -22.98
C GLY A 149 6.52 -13.73 -21.94
N ARG A 150 7.11 -14.61 -21.13
CA ARG A 150 8.00 -14.20 -20.02
C ARG A 150 9.15 -13.27 -20.43
N ALA A 151 9.62 -13.40 -21.68
CA ALA A 151 10.68 -12.54 -22.20
C ALA A 151 10.31 -11.06 -22.25
N ILE A 152 9.03 -10.69 -22.43
CA ILE A 152 8.63 -9.30 -22.74
C ILE A 152 7.79 -8.64 -21.65
N ARG A 153 7.63 -9.29 -20.50
CA ARG A 153 6.65 -8.92 -19.47
C ARG A 153 7.27 -8.42 -18.16
N PHE A 154 8.56 -8.06 -18.20
CA PHE A 154 9.25 -7.53 -17.03
C PHE A 154 9.13 -6.02 -16.94
N THR A 155 8.11 -5.54 -16.23
CA THR A 155 7.99 -4.12 -15.88
C THR A 155 8.98 -3.78 -14.77
N VAL A 156 9.67 -2.65 -14.89
CA VAL A 156 10.66 -2.20 -13.90
C VAL A 156 10.24 -0.86 -13.32
N LEU A 157 10.13 -0.82 -11.99
CA LEU A 157 10.08 0.41 -11.20
C LEU A 157 11.48 0.71 -10.68
N ARG A 158 12.03 1.85 -11.07
CA ARG A 158 13.35 2.32 -10.65
C ARG A 158 13.22 3.57 -9.80
N GLY A 159 13.94 3.61 -8.67
CA GLY A 159 14.22 4.84 -7.93
C GLY A 159 15.71 5.18 -8.03
N GLY A 160 16.07 6.46 -8.13
CA GLY A 160 17.47 6.86 -8.08
C GLY A 160 17.75 8.32 -8.41
N PRO A 161 19.03 8.73 -8.48
CA PRO A 161 20.23 8.00 -8.05
C PRO A 161 20.39 7.97 -6.51
N PRO A 162 21.08 6.96 -5.91
CA PRO A 162 21.62 5.75 -6.53
C PRO A 162 20.51 4.82 -7.04
N LEU A 163 20.78 4.12 -8.14
CA LEU A 163 19.76 3.32 -8.83
C LEU A 163 19.34 2.09 -8.02
N SER A 164 18.03 1.91 -7.91
CA SER A 164 17.36 0.78 -7.27
C SER A 164 16.21 0.35 -8.16
N ASP A 165 16.29 -0.85 -8.71
CA ASP A 165 15.29 -1.42 -9.61
C ASP A 165 14.52 -2.53 -8.90
N LEU A 166 13.21 -2.47 -9.02
CA LEU A 166 12.28 -3.55 -8.72
C LEU A 166 11.62 -3.99 -10.02
N ALA A 167 12.08 -5.10 -10.56
CA ALA A 167 11.46 -5.73 -11.72
C ALA A 167 10.35 -6.68 -11.28
N LEU A 168 9.24 -6.67 -12.00
CA LEU A 168 8.05 -7.50 -11.81
C LEU A 168 7.89 -8.45 -12.98
N ASP A 169 7.66 -9.74 -12.73
CA ASP A 169 7.00 -10.62 -13.69
C ASP A 169 5.49 -10.39 -13.57
N THR A 170 4.91 -9.67 -14.55
CA THR A 170 3.51 -9.21 -14.52
C THR A 170 2.49 -10.36 -14.49
N ALA A 171 2.88 -11.56 -14.90
CA ALA A 171 1.99 -12.72 -14.85
C ALA A 171 2.02 -13.44 -13.49
N THR A 172 3.21 -13.57 -12.87
CA THR A 172 3.38 -14.38 -11.65
C THR A 172 3.43 -13.56 -10.36
N GLY A 173 3.78 -12.28 -10.44
CA GLY A 173 4.02 -11.45 -9.25
C GLY A 173 5.42 -11.62 -8.66
N ASP A 174 6.26 -12.47 -9.25
CA ASP A 174 7.65 -12.61 -8.81
C ASP A 174 8.39 -11.29 -9.03
N VAL A 175 9.28 -10.95 -8.09
CA VAL A 175 10.09 -9.73 -8.18
C VAL A 175 11.58 -10.02 -8.16
N LYS A 176 12.34 -9.19 -8.88
CA LYS A 176 13.78 -9.09 -8.74
C LYS A 176 14.16 -7.68 -8.31
N LEU A 177 14.83 -7.61 -7.17
CA LEU A 177 15.41 -6.38 -6.65
C LEU A 177 16.89 -6.27 -7.03
N SER A 178 17.32 -5.09 -7.46
CA SER A 178 18.74 -4.76 -7.62
C SER A 178 18.98 -3.31 -7.21
N GLY A 179 19.95 -3.05 -6.34
CA GLY A 179 20.25 -1.72 -5.83
C GLY A 179 21.26 -1.78 -4.69
N PRO A 180 21.59 -0.63 -4.05
CA PRO A 180 22.40 -0.61 -2.84
C PRO A 180 21.72 -1.39 -1.69
N GLY A 181 22.49 -1.77 -0.67
CA GLY A 181 22.04 -2.65 0.43
C GLY A 181 20.95 -2.09 1.37
N SER A 182 20.37 -0.92 1.09
CA SER A 182 19.34 -0.27 1.92
C SER A 182 18.00 -0.13 1.21
N VAL A 183 17.68 -1.11 0.35
CA VAL A 183 16.50 -1.14 -0.50
C VAL A 183 15.69 -2.40 -0.20
N SER A 184 14.37 -2.31 -0.19
CA SER A 184 13.47 -3.46 -0.21
C SER A 184 12.37 -3.24 -1.25
N GLY A 185 11.74 -4.32 -1.70
CA GLY A 185 10.62 -4.20 -2.62
C GLY A 185 9.76 -5.46 -2.67
N ALA A 186 8.49 -5.27 -3.03
CA ALA A 186 7.50 -6.33 -3.11
C ALA A 186 6.45 -6.03 -4.18
N ALA A 187 5.80 -7.10 -4.65
CA ALA A 187 4.55 -7.03 -5.40
C ALA A 187 3.41 -7.53 -4.50
N HIS A 188 2.38 -6.72 -4.33
CA HIS A 188 1.18 -7.11 -3.60
C HIS A 188 0.07 -7.47 -4.59
N ASP A 189 -0.56 -8.63 -4.41
CA ASP A 189 -1.69 -9.03 -5.24
C ASP A 189 -2.88 -8.08 -4.99
N CYS A 190 -3.36 -7.45 -6.06
CA CYS A 190 -4.51 -6.55 -6.08
C CYS A 190 -5.59 -7.03 -7.07
N GLY A 191 -5.80 -8.35 -7.13
CA GLY A 191 -6.79 -8.96 -8.01
C GLY A 191 -6.31 -8.96 -9.46
N ALA A 192 -6.83 -8.04 -10.28
CA ALA A 192 -6.39 -7.88 -11.68
C ALA A 192 -5.04 -7.14 -11.82
N PHE A 193 -4.48 -6.64 -10.73
CA PHE A 193 -3.26 -5.85 -10.69
C PHE A 193 -2.26 -6.41 -9.69
N TRP A 194 -0.99 -6.06 -9.88
CA TRP A 194 0.03 -6.04 -8.84
C TRP A 194 0.21 -4.60 -8.37
N ARG A 195 0.26 -4.36 -7.07
CA ARG A 195 0.83 -3.10 -6.54
C ARG A 195 2.30 -3.32 -6.23
N LEU A 196 3.16 -2.72 -7.05
CA LEU A 196 4.59 -2.70 -6.81
C LEU A 196 4.93 -1.65 -5.77
N VAL A 197 5.77 -2.01 -4.81
CA VAL A 197 6.25 -1.12 -3.76
C VAL A 197 7.76 -1.27 -3.67
N LEU A 198 8.49 -0.19 -3.92
CA LEU A 198 9.94 -0.09 -3.78
C LEU A 198 10.23 0.91 -2.66
N VAL A 199 10.94 0.45 -1.63
CA VAL A 199 11.42 1.28 -0.53
C VAL A 199 12.92 1.45 -0.68
N ASN A 200 13.39 2.69 -0.72
CA ASN A 200 14.81 3.00 -0.72
C ASN A 200 15.13 3.99 0.40
N ASN A 201 16.00 3.57 1.32
CA ASN A 201 16.39 4.36 2.50
C ASN A 201 17.56 5.32 2.24
N THR A 202 18.12 5.30 1.03
CA THR A 202 19.12 6.30 0.59
C THR A 202 18.43 7.52 -0.01
N ALA A 203 19.19 8.61 -0.16
CA ALA A 203 18.66 9.82 -0.78
C ALA A 203 18.54 9.66 -2.29
N TYR A 204 17.36 9.94 -2.86
CA TYR A 204 17.12 9.97 -4.31
C TYR A 204 15.98 10.93 -4.67
N ASP A 205 15.90 11.28 -5.96
CA ASP A 205 15.06 12.39 -6.45
C ASP A 205 14.30 12.07 -7.74
N SER A 206 14.35 10.84 -8.23
CA SER A 206 13.58 10.44 -9.41
C SER A 206 13.00 9.04 -9.29
N LEU A 207 11.92 8.82 -10.03
CA LEU A 207 11.43 7.50 -10.38
C LEU A 207 11.42 7.32 -11.89
N VAL A 208 11.59 6.08 -12.33
CA VAL A 208 11.50 5.67 -13.74
C VAL A 208 10.67 4.41 -13.86
N ILE A 209 9.84 4.32 -14.89
CA ILE A 209 9.01 3.16 -15.21
C ILE A 209 9.40 2.68 -16.61
N PHE A 210 9.85 1.44 -16.69
CA PHE A 210 10.05 0.74 -17.97
C PHE A 210 8.98 -0.34 -18.09
N PRO A 211 8.21 -0.41 -19.19
CA PRO A 211 7.14 -1.39 -19.34
C PRO A 211 7.68 -2.80 -19.54
N ALA A 212 8.87 -2.92 -20.15
CA ALA A 212 9.54 -4.17 -20.45
C ALA A 212 11.07 -3.99 -20.34
N ALA A 213 11.74 -4.94 -19.69
CA ALA A 213 13.21 -4.96 -19.59
C ALA A 213 13.84 -6.34 -19.81
N GLY A 214 13.05 -7.39 -20.03
CA GLY A 214 13.55 -8.76 -20.28
C GLY A 214 13.87 -9.04 -21.74
N ALA A 215 14.89 -9.85 -22.02
CA ALA A 215 15.01 -10.50 -23.35
C ALA A 215 15.15 -12.02 -23.26
N SER A 216 14.82 -12.62 -22.11
CA SER A 216 14.87 -14.07 -21.93
C SER A 216 13.79 -14.53 -20.94
N ALA A 217 13.53 -15.84 -20.87
CA ALA A 217 12.70 -16.42 -19.81
C ALA A 217 13.37 -16.39 -18.41
N SER A 218 14.50 -15.70 -18.26
CA SER A 218 15.26 -15.49 -17.03
C SER A 218 15.33 -14.01 -16.68
N TRP A 219 15.66 -13.68 -15.43
CA TRP A 219 15.80 -12.31 -14.92
C TRP A 219 17.00 -11.50 -15.48
N THR A 220 17.28 -11.63 -16.77
CA THR A 220 18.36 -10.92 -17.46
C THR A 220 17.77 -9.69 -18.15
N TYR A 221 18.27 -8.50 -17.77
CA TYR A 221 17.87 -7.26 -18.42
C TYR A 221 18.50 -7.15 -19.80
N SER A 222 17.75 -6.60 -20.75
CA SER A 222 18.19 -6.34 -22.11
C SER A 222 17.58 -5.07 -22.65
N ALA A 223 18.43 -4.19 -23.17
CA ALA A 223 18.00 -2.96 -23.83
C ALA A 223 17.31 -3.20 -25.20
N GLY A 224 17.28 -4.44 -25.67
CA GLY A 224 16.46 -4.86 -26.82
C GLY A 224 15.09 -5.44 -26.45
N ALA A 225 14.75 -5.41 -25.15
CA ALA A 225 13.42 -5.80 -24.67
C ALA A 225 12.36 -4.84 -25.22
N THR A 226 11.35 -5.37 -25.88
CA THR A 226 10.16 -4.61 -26.27
C THR A 226 8.94 -5.23 -25.62
N GLY A 227 7.91 -4.44 -25.37
CA GLY A 227 6.73 -4.91 -24.66
C GLY A 227 5.89 -3.74 -24.15
N SER A 228 4.83 -4.07 -23.42
CA SER A 228 3.91 -3.07 -22.89
C SER A 228 3.40 -3.45 -21.52
N ALA A 229 3.08 -2.45 -20.71
CA ALA A 229 2.43 -2.62 -19.42
C ALA A 229 1.32 -1.59 -19.26
N VAL A 230 0.24 -1.98 -18.60
CA VAL A 230 -0.78 -1.03 -18.14
C VAL A 230 -0.37 -0.54 -16.76
N ILE A 231 -0.22 0.77 -16.62
CA ILE A 231 0.28 1.46 -15.44
C ILE A 231 -0.80 2.40 -14.91
N TRP A 232 -0.95 2.47 -13.59
CA TRP A 232 -1.86 3.40 -12.93
C TRP A 232 -1.42 3.73 -11.50
N GLY A 233 -1.84 4.89 -10.99
CA GLY A 233 -1.76 5.26 -9.57
C GLY A 233 -0.33 5.33 -9.03
N VAL A 234 0.56 6.01 -9.76
CA VAL A 234 1.97 6.14 -9.36
C VAL A 234 2.08 7.07 -8.16
N GLN A 235 2.82 6.64 -7.13
CA GLN A 235 2.93 7.36 -5.88
C GLN A 235 4.36 7.37 -5.36
N ALA A 236 4.82 8.53 -4.88
CA ALA A 236 6.10 8.69 -4.20
C ALA A 236 5.88 9.38 -2.84
N GLU A 237 6.20 8.68 -1.76
CA GLU A 237 5.92 9.08 -0.38
C GLU A 237 7.19 9.08 0.46
N ARG A 238 7.24 9.96 1.47
CA ARG A 238 8.35 9.98 2.42
C ARG A 238 8.23 8.84 3.42
N GLY A 239 9.36 8.22 3.75
CA GLY A 239 9.45 7.13 4.71
C GLY A 239 9.48 5.74 4.06
N ALA A 240 9.41 4.72 4.91
CA ALA A 240 9.69 3.33 4.56
C ALA A 240 8.44 2.44 4.37
N HIS A 241 7.26 3.06 4.24
CA HIS A 241 5.99 2.36 4.09
C HIS A 241 5.14 3.02 3.02
N ALA A 242 4.56 2.23 2.13
CA ALA A 242 3.54 2.71 1.21
C ALA A 242 2.22 2.88 1.97
N SER A 243 1.56 4.02 1.81
CA SER A 243 0.19 4.20 2.33
C SER A 243 -0.84 3.85 1.24
N SER A 244 -2.12 3.96 1.56
CA SER A 244 -3.20 3.94 0.58
C SER A 244 -2.94 4.95 -0.54
N TYR A 245 -3.52 4.69 -1.72
CA TYR A 245 -3.34 5.57 -2.88
C TYR A 245 -3.89 6.98 -2.61
N ILE A 246 -3.12 7.99 -2.98
CA ILE A 246 -3.43 9.41 -2.90
C ILE A 246 -3.39 9.96 -4.33
N PRO A 247 -4.55 10.28 -4.94
CA PRO A 247 -4.60 10.80 -6.30
C PRO A 247 -4.01 12.21 -6.39
N THR A 248 -3.37 12.48 -7.51
CA THR A 248 -2.75 13.77 -7.82
C THR A 248 -3.01 14.15 -9.27
N ASP A 249 -3.17 15.44 -9.50
CA ASP A 249 -3.30 16.04 -10.82
C ASP A 249 -2.05 16.89 -11.13
N THR A 250 -2.23 18.13 -11.55
CA THR A 250 -1.19 19.15 -11.69
C THR A 250 -0.38 19.46 -10.42
N MET A 251 -0.85 19.08 -9.24
CA MET A 251 -0.17 19.35 -7.96
C MET A 251 -0.09 18.12 -7.06
N THR A 252 0.91 18.11 -6.17
CA THR A 252 1.03 17.10 -5.12
C THR A 252 -0.16 17.19 -4.17
N ALA A 253 -0.59 16.07 -3.62
CA ALA A 253 -1.71 16.01 -2.69
C ALA A 253 -1.33 15.32 -1.39
N THR A 254 -1.88 15.80 -0.28
CA THR A 254 -1.67 15.25 1.06
C THR A 254 -2.94 14.58 1.56
N ARG A 255 -2.80 13.32 1.98
CA ARG A 255 -3.80 12.64 2.80
C ARG A 255 -3.48 12.91 4.26
N ALA A 256 -4.40 13.54 4.99
CA ALA A 256 -4.28 13.80 6.41
C ALA A 256 -4.20 12.50 7.21
N ALA A 257 -3.55 12.56 8.37
CA ALA A 257 -3.52 11.46 9.33
C ALA A 257 -4.95 11.05 9.76
N ASP A 258 -5.16 9.75 9.93
CA ASP A 258 -6.37 9.25 10.58
C ASP A 258 -6.29 9.50 12.10
N VAL A 259 -7.35 10.09 12.67
CA VAL A 259 -7.47 10.32 14.12
C VAL A 259 -8.61 9.43 14.63
N LEU A 260 -8.25 8.26 15.14
CA LEU A 260 -9.19 7.32 15.76
C LEU A 260 -9.24 7.58 17.27
N THR A 261 -10.40 8.03 17.75
CA THR A 261 -10.66 8.25 19.17
C THR A 261 -11.58 7.15 19.70
N LEU A 262 -11.22 6.61 20.87
CA LEU A 262 -11.87 5.51 21.54
C LEU A 262 -12.34 5.95 22.93
N ASP A 263 -13.63 5.78 23.22
CA ASP A 263 -14.20 6.06 24.53
C ASP A 263 -14.04 4.85 25.46
N TRP A 264 -13.01 4.89 26.29
CA TRP A 264 -12.76 3.88 27.32
C TRP A 264 -13.64 4.05 28.57
N GLY A 265 -14.32 5.19 28.74
CA GLY A 265 -15.25 5.45 29.84
C GLY A 265 -16.43 4.48 29.86
N ARG A 266 -16.89 4.03 28.69
CA ARG A 266 -17.91 2.96 28.54
C ARG A 266 -17.47 1.59 29.05
N PHE A 267 -16.18 1.39 29.30
CA PHE A 267 -15.65 0.20 29.99
C PHE A 267 -15.28 0.49 31.46
N ALA A 268 -15.72 1.62 32.02
CA ALA A 268 -15.37 2.10 33.35
C ALA A 268 -13.84 2.19 33.58
N VAL A 269 -13.09 2.50 32.51
CA VAL A 269 -11.65 2.76 32.61
C VAL A 269 -11.46 4.22 33.04
N PRO A 270 -10.74 4.47 34.15
CA PRO A 270 -10.49 5.84 34.62
C PRO A 270 -9.47 6.56 33.72
N ASP A 271 -9.45 7.90 33.84
CA ASP A 271 -8.42 8.73 33.22
C ASP A 271 -7.01 8.36 33.71
N GLY A 272 -6.02 8.55 32.83
CA GLY A 272 -4.62 8.24 33.09
C GLY A 272 -4.01 7.25 32.10
N PRO A 273 -2.80 6.73 32.39
CA PRO A 273 -2.11 5.80 31.51
C PRO A 273 -2.87 4.48 31.36
N LEU A 274 -3.06 4.04 30.11
CA LEU A 274 -3.75 2.80 29.76
C LEU A 274 -2.85 1.95 28.85
N PRO A 275 -2.34 0.81 29.34
CA PRO A 275 -1.62 -0.13 28.49
C PRO A 275 -2.61 -0.83 27.55
N LEU A 276 -2.32 -0.73 26.26
CA LEU A 276 -3.16 -1.26 25.18
C LEU A 276 -2.39 -2.28 24.34
N ARG A 277 -3.17 -3.17 23.72
CA ARG A 277 -2.73 -4.06 22.66
C ARG A 277 -3.53 -3.78 21.40
N TYR A 278 -2.81 -3.54 20.31
CA TYR A 278 -3.31 -3.39 18.95
C TYR A 278 -3.12 -4.73 18.22
N LEU A 279 -4.19 -5.30 17.67
CA LEU A 279 -4.17 -6.52 16.89
C LEU A 279 -4.42 -6.19 15.42
N PHE A 280 -3.63 -6.79 14.53
CA PHE A 280 -3.61 -6.46 13.11
C PHE A 280 -4.18 -7.58 12.23
N ASP A 281 -4.33 -7.29 10.94
CA ASP A 281 -4.88 -8.20 9.93
C ASP A 281 -4.03 -9.45 9.70
N ASP A 282 -2.70 -9.29 9.75
CA ASP A 282 -1.72 -10.38 9.62
C ASP A 282 -1.60 -11.26 10.88
N GLY A 283 -2.43 -11.02 11.90
CA GLY A 283 -2.42 -11.74 13.18
C GLY A 283 -1.30 -11.31 14.13
N SER A 284 -0.44 -10.37 13.74
CA SER A 284 0.54 -9.77 14.64
C SER A 284 -0.12 -8.79 15.62
N SER A 285 0.64 -8.38 16.63
CA SER A 285 0.18 -7.40 17.61
C SER A 285 1.29 -6.46 18.04
N GLN A 286 0.91 -5.25 18.43
CA GLN A 286 1.78 -4.26 19.05
C GLN A 286 1.20 -3.85 20.40
N ASP A 287 2.03 -3.80 21.43
CA ASP A 287 1.65 -3.21 22.71
C ASP A 287 2.04 -1.73 22.72
N GLY A 288 1.26 -0.90 23.40
CA GLY A 288 1.54 0.52 23.56
C GLY A 288 0.91 1.10 24.83
N MET A 289 1.22 2.36 25.10
CA MET A 289 0.62 3.12 26.19
C MET A 289 -0.20 4.26 25.60
N ALA A 290 -1.47 4.35 25.98
CA ALA A 290 -2.31 5.50 25.70
C ALA A 290 -2.53 6.31 26.98
N THR A 291 -3.03 7.54 26.84
CA THR A 291 -3.51 8.34 27.97
C THR A 291 -5.00 8.56 27.79
N VAL A 292 -5.80 8.11 28.76
CA VAL A 292 -7.24 8.37 28.82
C VAL A 292 -7.45 9.73 29.45
N THR A 293 -8.21 10.61 28.79
CA THR A 293 -8.60 11.94 29.28
C THR A 293 -10.07 12.16 28.99
N GLY A 294 -10.88 12.44 30.02
CA GLY A 294 -12.34 12.53 29.89
C GLY A 294 -12.96 11.24 29.36
N GLY A 295 -12.37 10.07 29.70
CA GLY A 295 -12.78 8.77 29.18
C GLY A 295 -12.28 8.45 27.76
N LEU A 296 -11.64 9.39 27.04
CA LEU A 296 -11.22 9.20 25.65
C LEU A 296 -9.72 8.93 25.52
N ALA A 297 -9.33 8.09 24.55
CA ALA A 297 -7.94 7.95 24.12
C ALA A 297 -7.84 7.86 22.59
N THR A 298 -6.76 8.40 22.03
CA THR A 298 -6.49 8.36 20.58
C THR A 298 -5.52 7.23 20.25
N VAL A 299 -5.82 6.48 19.19
CA VAL A 299 -4.92 5.46 18.64
C VAL A 299 -3.81 6.15 17.84
N PRO A 300 -2.53 5.79 18.07
CA PRO A 300 -1.43 6.39 17.32
C PRO A 300 -1.44 5.95 15.85
N THR A 301 -0.83 6.75 14.97
CA THR A 301 -0.62 6.40 13.57
C THR A 301 0.73 5.71 13.32
N THR A 302 1.56 5.54 14.35
CA THR A 302 2.85 4.83 14.32
C THR A 302 2.69 3.33 14.60
N LEU A 303 1.61 2.74 14.09
CA LEU A 303 1.34 1.31 14.21
C LEU A 303 2.25 0.52 13.27
N ALA A 304 2.67 -0.68 13.69
CA ALA A 304 3.51 -1.58 12.91
C ALA A 304 2.80 -2.10 11.64
N ARG A 305 1.46 -2.11 11.64
CA ARG A 305 0.59 -2.41 10.50
C ARG A 305 -0.56 -1.40 10.47
N PRO A 306 -1.06 -1.05 9.27
CA PRO A 306 -2.09 -0.02 9.15
C PRO A 306 -3.51 -0.58 9.34
N TRP A 307 -3.74 -1.89 9.19
CA TRP A 307 -5.08 -2.50 9.34
C TRP A 307 -5.33 -2.98 10.77
N LEU A 308 -6.10 -2.20 11.51
CA LEU A 308 -6.44 -2.48 12.88
C LEU A 308 -7.68 -3.36 12.97
N ARG A 309 -7.52 -4.56 13.55
CA ARG A 309 -8.65 -5.48 13.80
C ARG A 309 -9.26 -5.28 15.18
N ARG A 310 -8.43 -5.02 16.19
CA ARG A 310 -8.90 -4.86 17.56
C ARG A 310 -7.95 -4.00 18.39
N VAL A 311 -8.51 -3.25 19.32
CA VAL A 311 -7.76 -2.59 20.40
C VAL A 311 -8.31 -3.09 21.71
N GLU A 312 -7.46 -3.64 22.57
CA GLU A 312 -7.89 -4.16 23.87
C GLU A 312 -6.97 -3.69 24.99
N ARG A 313 -7.53 -3.61 26.20
CA ARG A 313 -6.75 -3.38 27.41
C ARG A 313 -5.81 -4.56 27.66
N ARG A 314 -4.55 -4.25 27.98
CA ARG A 314 -3.55 -5.27 28.30
C ARG A 314 -3.70 -5.82 29.71
#